data_AF-A0A5C1QIV9-F1
#
_entry.id   AF-A0A5C1QIV9-F1
#
_cell.length_a   1.000
_cell.length_b   1.000
_cell.length_c   1.000
_cell.angle_alpha   90.00
_cell.angle_beta   90.00
_cell.angle_gamma   90.00
#
_symmetry.space_group_name_H-M   'P 1'
#
loop_
_entity.id
_entity.type
_entity.pdbx_description
1 polymer ?
#
loop_
_entity_poly.entity_id
_entity_poly.type
_entity_poly.pdbx_seq_one_letter_code
_entity_poly.pdbx_strand_id
1 'polypeptide(L)'
;MYHQEAQSSEISIERSIGETEMILNRLDDLFANQSRNIDDREWLMAFINFSADRDQFLVQMIYENLKYRNWSPEEQSAYISHFISIDENGHDQGLLIDSRKKVWKELSYLLEHSVLLQDTPWMVRDFYDEQTEFNYWYLIYTAAMYDPQWMDPQILPFMLELIPEDRITAVTYLWIKSPQSLCSMESEINRTGFPWNKILYLMEMNTFLKNKLADLSKPEYDFWLDNPGCIF
;
A
#
# COMPACT_ATOMS: atom_id res chain seq x y z
N MET A 1 -36.57 -28.36 -13.66
CA MET A 1 -36.35 -26.90 -13.60
C MET A 1 -34.86 -26.67 -13.75
N TYR A 2 -34.50 -25.75 -14.66
CA TYR A 2 -33.17 -25.54 -15.19
C TYR A 2 -32.11 -25.29 -14.09
N HIS A 3 -31.09 -26.15 -14.03
CA HIS A 3 -29.77 -25.71 -13.60
C HIS A 3 -29.24 -24.82 -14.71
N GLN A 4 -29.43 -23.51 -14.60
CA GLN A 4 -28.51 -22.58 -15.24
C GLN A 4 -27.20 -22.72 -14.48
N GLU A 5 -26.32 -23.59 -14.98
CA GLU A 5 -24.89 -23.36 -14.83
C GLU A 5 -24.67 -21.94 -15.32
N ALA A 6 -24.44 -21.02 -14.40
CA ALA A 6 -23.87 -19.73 -14.75
C ALA A 6 -22.57 -20.08 -15.46
N GLN A 7 -22.56 -19.98 -16.79
CA GLN A 7 -21.34 -19.91 -17.57
C GLN A 7 -20.61 -18.69 -17.04
N SER A 8 -19.77 -18.92 -16.03
CA SER A 8 -18.70 -18.03 -15.64
C SER A 8 -17.92 -17.80 -16.93
N SER A 9 -18.16 -16.68 -17.60
CA SER A 9 -17.30 -16.25 -18.69
C SER A 9 -15.90 -16.19 -18.08
N GLU A 10 -15.05 -17.12 -18.48
CA GLU A 10 -13.67 -17.20 -18.01
C GLU A 10 -12.99 -15.89 -18.42
N ILE A 11 -12.80 -14.98 -17.47
CA ILE A 11 -12.16 -13.70 -17.75
C ILE A 11 -10.68 -14.01 -17.91
N SER A 12 -10.13 -13.71 -19.09
CA SER A 12 -8.72 -13.93 -19.38
C SER A 12 -7.83 -13.01 -18.55
N ILE A 13 -6.55 -13.39 -18.47
CA ILE A 13 -5.50 -12.56 -17.84
C ILE A 13 -5.44 -11.19 -18.50
N GLU A 14 -5.39 -11.14 -19.83
CA GLU A 14 -5.24 -9.89 -20.59
C GLU A 14 -6.40 -8.95 -20.34
N ARG A 15 -7.61 -9.50 -20.23
CA ARG A 15 -8.80 -8.72 -19.90
C ARG A 15 -8.72 -8.15 -18.49
N SER A 16 -8.28 -8.95 -17.52
CA SER A 16 -8.17 -8.51 -16.11
C SER A 16 -7.09 -7.44 -15.94
N ILE A 17 -5.95 -7.59 -16.63
CA ILE A 17 -4.89 -6.60 -16.68
C ILE A 17 -5.40 -5.31 -17.33
N GLY A 18 -6.01 -5.40 -18.51
CA GLY A 18 -6.50 -4.24 -19.24
C GLY A 18 -7.59 -3.46 -18.49
N GLU A 19 -8.50 -4.14 -17.80
CA GLU A 19 -9.50 -3.52 -16.93
C GLU A 19 -8.83 -2.77 -15.76
N THR A 20 -7.82 -3.37 -15.15
CA THR A 20 -7.05 -2.76 -14.04
C THR A 20 -6.30 -1.51 -14.51
N GLU A 21 -5.54 -1.61 -15.60
CA GLU A 21 -4.78 -0.47 -16.16
C GLU A 21 -5.69 0.67 -16.62
N MET A 22 -6.85 0.35 -17.21
CA MET A 22 -7.83 1.38 -17.58
C MET A 22 -8.32 2.16 -16.36
N ILE A 23 -8.56 1.49 -15.22
CA ILE A 23 -8.99 2.16 -13.98
C ILE A 23 -7.85 3.02 -13.43
N LEU A 24 -6.62 2.51 -13.41
CA LEU A 24 -5.46 3.27 -12.95
C LEU A 24 -5.21 4.52 -13.78
N ASN A 25 -5.27 4.41 -15.11
CA ASN A 25 -5.10 5.56 -16.00
C ASN A 25 -6.16 6.64 -15.72
N ARG A 26 -7.40 6.24 -15.43
CA ARG A 26 -8.46 7.20 -15.04
C ARG A 26 -8.17 7.87 -13.70
N LEU A 27 -7.67 7.12 -12.72
CA LEU A 27 -7.26 7.69 -11.43
C LEU A 27 -6.11 8.68 -11.63
N ASP A 28 -5.10 8.30 -12.41
CA ASP A 28 -3.93 9.12 -12.73
C ASP A 28 -4.35 10.41 -13.45
N ASP A 29 -5.25 10.35 -14.43
CA ASP A 29 -5.80 11.50 -15.14
C ASP A 29 -6.57 12.45 -14.21
N LEU A 30 -7.35 11.92 -13.26
CA LEU A 30 -8.10 12.73 -12.31
C LEU A 30 -7.17 13.53 -11.40
N PHE A 31 -6.05 12.93 -10.97
CA PHE A 31 -5.08 13.60 -10.11
C PHE A 31 -4.17 14.56 -10.90
N ALA A 32 -3.78 14.22 -12.13
CA ALA A 32 -2.90 15.03 -12.97
C ALA A 32 -3.45 16.44 -13.30
N ASN A 33 -4.76 16.63 -13.19
CA ASN A 33 -5.41 17.92 -13.41
C ASN A 33 -5.25 18.91 -12.24
N GLN A 34 -4.62 18.50 -11.13
CA GLN A 34 -4.36 19.36 -9.98
C GLN A 34 -3.01 20.08 -10.13
N SER A 35 -2.98 21.38 -9.85
CA SER A 35 -1.72 22.13 -9.84
C SER A 35 -0.86 21.68 -8.66
N ARG A 36 0.35 21.17 -8.94
CA ARG A 36 1.31 20.75 -7.91
C ARG A 36 1.71 21.93 -7.01
N ASN A 37 1.54 21.77 -5.71
CA ASN A 37 2.05 22.71 -4.71
C ASN A 37 2.45 21.97 -3.41
N ILE A 38 3.75 21.72 -3.25
CA ILE A 38 4.30 20.89 -2.15
C ILE A 38 4.21 21.55 -0.76
N ASP A 39 3.90 22.84 -0.71
CA ASP A 39 3.71 23.61 0.53
C ASP A 39 2.23 23.90 0.80
N ASP A 40 1.32 23.36 -0.02
CA ASP A 40 -0.12 23.44 0.20
C ASP A 40 -0.64 22.17 0.87
N ARG A 41 -1.36 22.38 1.98
CA ARG A 41 -1.92 21.31 2.78
C ARG A 41 -2.92 20.46 2.01
N GLU A 42 -3.84 21.08 1.29
CA GLU A 42 -4.90 20.37 0.57
C GLU A 42 -4.29 19.53 -0.55
N TRP A 43 -3.28 20.06 -1.23
CA TRP A 43 -2.52 19.31 -2.21
C TRP A 43 -1.78 18.12 -1.61
N LEU A 44 -1.09 18.28 -0.47
CA LEU A 44 -0.43 17.16 0.22
C LEU A 44 -1.43 16.08 0.64
N MET A 45 -2.56 16.48 1.23
CA MET A 45 -3.65 15.56 1.59
C MET A 45 -4.15 14.79 0.37
N ALA A 46 -4.42 15.50 -0.73
CA ALA A 46 -4.87 14.90 -1.98
C ALA A 46 -3.82 13.93 -2.55
N PHE A 47 -2.54 14.31 -2.55
CA PHE A 47 -1.44 13.47 -3.05
C PHE A 47 -1.29 12.18 -2.23
N ILE A 48 -1.30 12.27 -0.91
CA ILE A 48 -1.17 11.12 0.00
C ILE A 48 -2.35 10.18 -0.18
N ASN A 49 -3.57 10.72 -0.15
CA ASN A 49 -4.78 9.91 -0.31
C ASN A 49 -4.82 9.23 -1.67
N PHE A 50 -4.54 9.98 -2.75
CA PHE A 50 -4.47 9.43 -4.09
C PHE A 50 -3.45 8.29 -4.21
N SER A 51 -2.22 8.51 -3.72
CA SER A 51 -1.14 7.53 -3.83
C SER A 51 -1.45 6.26 -3.04
N ALA A 52 -2.00 6.39 -1.83
CA ALA A 52 -2.37 5.27 -0.98
C ALA A 52 -3.57 4.49 -1.54
N ASP A 53 -4.62 5.19 -1.98
CA ASP A 53 -5.83 4.56 -2.51
C ASP A 53 -5.52 3.83 -3.82
N ARG A 54 -4.63 4.38 -4.67
CA ARG A 54 -4.16 3.73 -5.90
C ARG A 54 -3.41 2.42 -5.60
N ASP A 55 -2.53 2.41 -4.61
CA ASP A 55 -1.80 1.20 -4.21
C ASP A 55 -2.73 0.15 -3.58
N GLN A 56 -3.59 0.57 -2.65
CA GLN A 56 -4.59 -0.31 -2.02
C GLN A 56 -5.51 -0.95 -3.06
N PHE A 57 -5.95 -0.18 -4.06
CA PHE A 57 -6.74 -0.68 -5.17
C PHE A 57 -5.99 -1.75 -5.98
N LEU A 58 -4.71 -1.51 -6.33
CA LEU A 58 -3.89 -2.49 -7.04
C LEU A 58 -3.76 -3.80 -6.24
N VAL A 59 -3.42 -3.70 -4.96
CA VAL A 59 -3.29 -4.85 -4.06
C VAL A 59 -4.60 -5.63 -3.99
N GLN A 60 -5.71 -4.94 -3.81
CA GLN A 60 -7.04 -5.56 -3.77
C GLN A 60 -7.38 -6.25 -5.09
N MET A 61 -7.13 -5.62 -6.23
CA MET A 61 -7.39 -6.23 -7.55
C MET A 61 -6.54 -7.48 -7.78
N ILE A 62 -5.27 -7.47 -7.38
CA ILE A 62 -4.40 -8.64 -7.48
C ILE A 62 -4.95 -9.77 -6.58
N TYR A 63 -5.27 -9.45 -5.33
CA TYR A 63 -5.84 -10.41 -4.39
C TYR A 63 -7.15 -11.01 -4.89
N GLU A 64 -8.12 -10.19 -5.31
CA GLU A 64 -9.44 -10.66 -5.74
C GLU A 64 -9.34 -11.52 -7.00
N ASN A 65 -8.53 -11.12 -7.98
CA ASN A 65 -8.33 -11.93 -9.17
C ASN A 65 -7.68 -13.28 -8.84
N LEU A 66 -6.66 -13.32 -7.98
CA LEU A 66 -6.03 -14.58 -7.59
C LEU A 66 -6.92 -15.46 -6.70
N LYS A 67 -7.81 -14.87 -5.90
CA LYS A 67 -8.68 -15.60 -4.97
C LYS A 67 -9.93 -16.17 -5.64
N TYR A 68 -10.49 -15.43 -6.61
CA TYR A 68 -11.82 -15.75 -7.16
C TYR A 68 -11.81 -16.17 -8.62
N ARG A 69 -10.69 -16.04 -9.34
CA ARG A 69 -10.57 -16.57 -10.71
C ARG A 69 -10.05 -18.01 -10.67
N ASN A 70 -10.55 -18.83 -11.59
CA ASN A 70 -10.15 -20.23 -11.73
C ASN A 70 -8.98 -20.40 -12.71
N TRP A 71 -7.98 -19.52 -12.62
CA TRP A 71 -6.80 -19.59 -13.46
C TRP A 71 -5.89 -20.76 -13.07
N SER A 72 -5.20 -21.35 -14.06
CA SER A 72 -4.15 -22.33 -13.81
C SER A 72 -2.99 -21.71 -13.02
N PRO A 73 -2.11 -22.52 -12.38
CA PRO A 73 -0.92 -21.99 -11.71
C PRO A 73 -0.01 -21.17 -12.64
N GLU A 74 0.12 -21.57 -13.90
CA GLU A 74 0.90 -20.84 -14.91
C GLU A 74 0.26 -19.49 -15.23
N GLU A 75 -1.06 -19.46 -15.35
CA GLU A 75 -1.84 -18.25 -15.57
C GLU A 75 -1.76 -17.28 -14.37
N GLN A 76 -1.87 -17.81 -13.15
CA GLN A 76 -1.66 -17.04 -11.92
C GLN A 76 -0.24 -16.46 -11.86
N SER A 77 0.76 -17.25 -12.24
CA SER A 77 2.16 -16.80 -12.28
C SER A 77 2.36 -15.68 -13.29
N ALA A 78 1.82 -15.82 -14.51
CA ALA A 78 1.90 -14.79 -15.54
C ALA A 78 1.18 -13.50 -15.13
N TYR A 79 0.01 -13.61 -14.52
CA TYR A 79 -0.73 -12.47 -13.98
C TYR A 79 0.07 -11.76 -12.89
N ILE A 80 0.64 -12.49 -11.93
CA ILE A 80 1.47 -11.92 -10.86
C ILE A 80 2.71 -11.22 -11.44
N SER A 81 3.42 -11.85 -12.38
CA SER A 81 4.63 -11.27 -12.98
C SER A 81 4.36 -9.91 -13.65
N HIS A 82 3.14 -9.64 -14.12
CA HIS A 82 2.78 -8.31 -14.65
C HIS A 82 2.84 -7.21 -13.57
N PHE A 83 2.39 -7.51 -12.36
CA PHE A 83 2.34 -6.54 -11.26
C PHE A 83 3.58 -6.55 -10.37
N ILE A 84 4.19 -7.72 -10.23
CA ILE A 84 5.26 -8.03 -9.30
C ILE A 84 6.31 -8.81 -10.10
N SER A 85 7.20 -8.12 -10.81
CA SER A 85 8.35 -8.77 -11.47
C SER A 85 9.63 -8.01 -11.22
N ILE A 86 10.70 -8.79 -11.11
CA ILE A 86 12.08 -8.34 -11.05
C ILE A 86 12.78 -8.98 -12.26
N ASP A 87 13.44 -8.18 -13.08
CA ASP A 87 14.15 -8.71 -14.24
C ASP A 87 15.42 -9.48 -13.84
N GLU A 88 16.05 -10.15 -14.81
CA GLU A 88 17.28 -10.94 -14.64
C GLU A 88 18.48 -10.14 -14.08
N ASN A 89 18.40 -8.81 -14.07
CA ASN A 89 19.41 -7.90 -13.52
C ASN A 89 19.01 -7.33 -12.15
N GLY A 90 17.91 -7.79 -11.56
CA GLY A 90 17.40 -7.27 -10.30
C GLY A 90 16.61 -5.96 -10.42
N HIS A 91 16.20 -5.54 -11.62
CA HIS A 91 15.37 -4.35 -11.78
C HIS A 91 13.89 -4.69 -11.71
N ASP A 92 13.19 -4.04 -10.79
CA ASP A 92 11.75 -4.17 -10.69
C ASP A 92 11.05 -3.58 -11.92
N GLN A 93 10.26 -4.39 -12.63
CA GLN A 93 9.46 -4.01 -13.80
C GLN A 93 7.96 -4.16 -13.59
N GLY A 94 7.53 -4.80 -12.50
CA GLY A 94 6.11 -4.98 -12.20
C GLY A 94 5.40 -3.65 -11.92
N LEU A 95 4.18 -3.49 -12.43
CA LEU A 95 3.40 -2.26 -12.34
C LEU A 95 3.23 -1.75 -10.89
N LEU A 96 3.01 -2.65 -9.92
CA LEU A 96 2.86 -2.29 -8.52
C LEU A 96 4.19 -1.80 -7.94
N ILE A 97 5.29 -2.49 -8.26
CA ILE A 97 6.60 -2.13 -7.72
C ILE A 97 7.09 -0.79 -8.29
N ASP A 98 6.97 -0.58 -9.60
CA ASP A 98 7.33 0.69 -10.23
C ASP A 98 6.51 1.86 -9.64
N SER A 99 5.21 1.65 -9.42
CA SER A 99 4.35 2.61 -8.72
C SER A 99 4.87 2.95 -7.33
N ARG A 100 5.14 1.95 -6.49
CA ARG A 100 5.63 2.16 -5.12
C ARG A 100 6.96 2.89 -5.07
N LYS A 101 7.89 2.57 -5.98
CA LYS A 101 9.17 3.29 -6.11
C LYS A 101 8.98 4.76 -6.45
N LYS A 102 8.04 5.08 -7.34
CA LYS A 102 7.72 6.47 -7.70
C LYS A 102 7.15 7.22 -6.50
N VAL A 103 6.21 6.61 -5.78
CA VAL A 103 5.64 7.20 -4.56
C VAL A 103 6.71 7.42 -3.50
N TRP A 104 7.59 6.44 -3.27
CA TRP A 104 8.71 6.60 -2.34
C TRP A 104 9.62 7.77 -2.71
N LYS A 105 10.06 7.87 -3.98
CA LYS A 105 10.89 8.99 -4.44
C LYS A 105 10.20 10.34 -4.21
N GLU A 106 8.90 10.41 -4.48
CA GLU A 106 8.13 11.63 -4.24
C GLU A 106 8.01 11.93 -2.75
N LEU A 107 7.75 10.94 -1.89
CA LEU A 107 7.71 11.14 -0.43
C LEU A 107 9.05 11.64 0.13
N SER A 108 10.18 11.06 -0.31
CA SER A 108 11.51 11.55 0.06
C SER A 108 11.71 13.00 -0.41
N TYR A 109 11.33 13.32 -1.64
CA TYR A 109 11.39 14.68 -2.16
C TYR A 109 10.55 15.65 -1.33
N LEU A 110 9.32 15.27 -0.96
CA LEU A 110 8.44 16.10 -0.15
C LEU A 110 9.03 16.34 1.24
N LEU A 111 9.58 15.33 1.90
CA LEU A 111 10.25 15.52 3.19
C LEU A 111 11.45 16.48 3.11
N GLU A 112 12.25 16.37 2.05
CA GLU A 112 13.45 17.20 1.89
C GLU A 112 13.13 18.64 1.50
N HIS A 113 12.06 18.87 0.74
CA HIS A 113 11.82 20.15 0.05
C HIS A 113 10.54 20.89 0.45
N SER A 114 9.58 20.26 1.11
CA SER A 114 8.37 20.94 1.61
C SER A 114 8.70 21.71 2.88
N VAL A 115 8.56 23.03 2.85
CA VAL A 115 8.63 23.89 4.05
C VAL A 115 7.53 23.48 5.02
N LEU A 116 6.34 23.14 4.50
CA LEU A 116 5.22 22.68 5.30
C LEU A 116 5.56 21.41 6.10
N LEU A 117 6.24 20.43 5.48
CA LEU A 117 6.69 19.22 6.19
C LEU A 117 7.96 19.45 7.02
N GLN A 118 8.76 20.49 6.77
CA GLN A 118 9.84 20.86 7.69
C GLN A 118 9.29 21.48 8.99
N ASP A 119 8.24 22.29 8.89
CA ASP A 119 7.59 22.95 10.04
C ASP A 119 6.56 22.04 10.74
N THR A 120 5.90 21.16 9.98
CA THR A 120 4.91 20.18 10.46
C THR A 120 5.20 18.81 9.82
N PRO A 121 6.24 18.09 10.28
CA PRO A 121 6.70 16.87 9.62
C PRO A 121 5.75 15.68 9.72
N TRP A 122 4.66 15.84 10.46
CA TRP A 122 3.79 14.77 10.89
C TRP A 122 2.36 15.03 10.46
N MET A 123 1.64 13.96 10.17
CA MET A 123 0.19 13.98 10.02
C MET A 123 -0.48 14.15 11.38
N VAL A 124 -0.41 15.35 11.97
CA VAL A 124 -1.12 15.69 13.20
C VAL A 124 -2.61 15.93 12.91
N ARG A 125 -3.48 15.41 13.78
CA ARG A 125 -4.95 15.42 13.63
C ARG A 125 -5.57 16.81 13.54
N ASP A 126 -4.92 17.82 14.09
CA ASP A 126 -5.40 19.20 14.00
C ASP A 126 -5.19 19.82 12.61
N PHE A 127 -4.36 19.18 11.79
CA PHE A 127 -3.96 19.68 10.49
C PHE A 127 -4.39 18.74 9.36
N TYR A 128 -4.43 17.43 9.61
CA TYR A 128 -4.78 16.40 8.64
C TYR A 128 -5.96 15.56 9.16
N ASP A 129 -6.83 15.14 8.25
CA ASP A 129 -7.92 14.23 8.61
C ASP A 129 -7.42 12.81 8.89
N GLU A 130 -8.27 12.00 9.54
CA GLU A 130 -7.94 10.64 9.94
C GLU A 130 -7.68 9.69 8.75
N GLN A 131 -8.24 10.00 7.57
CA GLN A 131 -8.01 9.24 6.34
C GLN A 131 -6.62 9.52 5.76
N THR A 132 -6.20 10.79 5.72
CA THR A 132 -4.85 11.17 5.34
C THR A 132 -3.82 10.64 6.32
N GLU A 133 -4.09 10.69 7.64
CA GLU A 133 -3.20 10.11 8.65
C GLU A 133 -2.97 8.62 8.38
N PHE A 134 -4.04 7.83 8.23
CA PHE A 134 -3.95 6.41 7.90
C PHE A 134 -3.18 6.17 6.59
N ASN A 135 -3.52 6.89 5.52
CA ASN A 135 -2.92 6.72 4.21
C ASN A 135 -1.44 7.10 4.17
N TYR A 136 -1.03 8.12 4.93
CA TYR A 136 0.37 8.48 5.10
C TYR A 136 1.15 7.33 5.73
N TRP A 137 0.69 6.81 6.88
CA TRP A 137 1.38 5.71 7.56
C TRP A 137 1.43 4.43 6.74
N TYR A 138 0.36 4.14 6.00
CA TYR A 138 0.35 3.07 5.02
C TYR A 138 1.46 3.23 3.96
N LEU A 139 1.59 4.42 3.36
CA LEU A 139 2.62 4.67 2.35
C LEU A 139 4.04 4.60 2.93
N ILE A 140 4.27 5.21 4.10
CA ILE A 140 5.56 5.15 4.82
C ILE A 140 5.99 3.71 5.05
N TYR A 141 5.03 2.85 5.40
CA TYR A 141 5.30 1.43 5.56
C TYR A 141 5.69 0.75 4.25
N THR A 142 4.95 1.00 3.16
CA THR A 142 5.31 0.42 1.86
C THR A 142 6.69 0.88 1.39
N ALA A 143 7.10 2.10 1.74
CA ALA A 143 8.42 2.64 1.46
C ALA A 143 9.54 1.91 2.23
N ALA A 144 9.27 1.43 3.45
CA ALA A 144 10.24 0.71 4.27
C ALA A 144 10.80 -0.56 3.61
N MET A 145 10.04 -1.16 2.69
CA MET A 145 10.51 -2.32 1.91
C MET A 145 11.67 -1.96 0.99
N TYR A 146 11.74 -0.71 0.52
CA TYR A 146 12.76 -0.22 -0.41
C TYR A 146 13.88 0.54 0.29
N ASP A 147 13.55 1.22 1.39
CA ASP A 147 14.50 1.94 2.21
C ASP A 147 14.19 1.73 3.70
N PRO A 148 14.83 0.72 4.33
CA PRO A 148 14.60 0.39 5.73
C PRO A 148 14.85 1.54 6.72
N GLN A 149 15.56 2.60 6.30
CA GLN A 149 15.82 3.78 7.15
C GLN A 149 14.52 4.50 7.55
N TRP A 150 13.45 4.38 6.75
CA TRP A 150 12.14 4.94 7.09
C TRP A 150 11.49 4.30 8.32
N MET A 151 11.90 3.08 8.68
CA MET A 151 11.48 2.37 9.88
C MET A 151 12.62 2.26 10.90
N ASP A 152 13.67 3.08 10.77
CA ASP A 152 14.78 3.07 11.71
C ASP A 152 14.22 3.30 13.14
N PRO A 153 14.44 2.34 14.06
CA PRO A 153 13.96 2.42 15.44
C PRO A 153 14.61 3.54 16.25
N GLN A 154 15.51 4.35 15.69
CA GLN A 154 16.00 5.60 16.26
C GLN A 154 15.28 6.83 15.68
N ILE A 155 14.99 6.80 14.38
CA ILE A 155 14.32 7.90 13.68
C ILE A 155 12.86 7.96 14.13
N LEU A 156 12.14 6.84 14.06
CA LEU A 156 10.71 6.82 14.34
C LEU A 156 10.32 7.17 15.80
N PRO A 157 11.04 6.72 16.86
CA PRO A 157 10.80 7.20 18.22
C PRO A 157 11.21 8.66 18.46
N PHE A 158 12.26 9.14 17.79
CA PHE A 158 12.61 10.56 17.84
C PHE A 158 11.50 11.43 17.22
N MET A 159 10.88 10.97 16.13
CA MET A 159 9.71 11.63 15.54
C MET A 159 8.52 11.69 16.53
N LEU A 160 8.31 10.64 17.34
CA LEU A 160 7.26 10.59 18.36
C LEU A 160 7.49 11.53 19.54
N GLU A 161 8.73 11.74 19.99
CA GLU A 161 9.02 12.72 21.06
C GLU A 161 8.62 14.15 20.67
N LEU A 162 8.52 14.42 19.37
CA LEU A 162 8.12 15.71 18.81
C LEU A 162 6.61 15.84 18.56
N ILE A 163 5.84 14.75 18.69
CA ILE A 163 4.39 14.72 18.50
C ILE A 163 3.69 14.55 19.85
N PRO A 164 2.89 15.53 20.30
CA PRO A 164 2.04 15.32 21.47
C PRO A 164 1.09 14.13 21.23
N GLU A 165 1.04 13.17 22.17
CA GLU A 165 0.28 11.91 22.02
C GLU A 165 -1.22 12.13 21.75
N ASP A 166 -1.77 13.28 22.13
CA ASP A 166 -3.16 13.69 21.88
C ASP A 166 -3.43 14.17 20.44
N ARG A 167 -2.38 14.33 19.62
CA ARG A 167 -2.46 14.87 18.25
C ARG A 167 -2.29 13.81 17.16
N ILE A 168 -2.25 12.54 17.51
CA ILE A 168 -2.31 11.38 16.59
C ILE A 168 -3.36 10.39 17.08
N THR A 169 -3.83 9.50 16.21
CA THR A 169 -4.76 8.45 16.65
C THR A 169 -4.05 7.43 17.53
N ALA A 170 -4.80 6.85 18.48
CA ALA A 170 -4.27 5.82 19.36
C ALA A 170 -3.73 4.60 18.59
N VAL A 171 -4.33 4.26 17.44
CA VAL A 171 -3.81 3.19 16.58
C VAL A 171 -2.54 3.60 15.87
N THR A 172 -2.41 4.81 15.33
CA THR A 172 -1.11 5.31 14.85
C THR A 172 -0.04 5.14 15.93
N TYR A 173 -0.32 5.55 17.16
CA TYR A 173 0.63 5.41 18.26
C TYR A 173 1.00 3.94 18.56
N LEU A 174 0.03 3.04 18.60
CA LEU A 174 0.25 1.60 18.80
C LEU A 174 1.02 0.95 17.64
N TRP A 175 0.67 1.34 16.42
CA TRP A 175 1.29 0.94 15.17
C TRP A 175 2.76 1.34 15.13
N ILE A 176 3.08 2.57 15.48
CA ILE A 176 4.45 3.08 15.52
C ILE A 176 5.28 2.39 16.61
N LYS A 177 4.71 2.15 17.79
CA LYS A 177 5.43 1.52 18.91
C LYS A 177 5.73 0.04 18.69
N SER A 178 4.90 -0.65 17.92
CA SER A 178 5.09 -2.06 17.67
C SER A 178 4.51 -2.46 16.32
N PRO A 179 5.16 -2.03 15.21
CA PRO A 179 4.64 -2.31 13.87
C PRO A 179 4.54 -3.82 13.60
N GLN A 180 5.40 -4.62 14.22
CA GLN A 180 5.38 -6.09 14.13
C GLN A 180 4.22 -6.75 14.91
N SER A 181 3.54 -6.00 15.78
CA SER A 181 2.50 -6.52 16.68
C SER A 181 1.07 -6.11 16.29
N LEU A 182 0.83 -5.46 15.15
CA LEU A 182 -0.55 -5.08 14.77
C LEU A 182 -1.47 -6.29 14.61
N CYS A 183 -0.94 -7.44 14.20
CA CYS A 183 -1.66 -8.72 14.14
C CYS A 183 -2.22 -9.13 15.50
N SER A 184 -1.57 -8.75 16.60
CA SER A 184 -2.03 -9.07 17.95
C SER A 184 -2.93 -7.96 18.54
N MET A 185 -3.19 -6.88 17.79
CA MET A 185 -3.96 -5.70 18.20
C MET A 185 -5.32 -5.60 17.48
N GLU A 186 -5.85 -6.70 16.96
CA GLU A 186 -7.09 -6.72 16.18
C GLU A 186 -8.29 -6.12 16.94
N SER A 187 -8.37 -6.32 18.27
CA SER A 187 -9.43 -5.76 19.10
C SER A 187 -9.32 -4.23 19.21
N GLU A 188 -8.11 -3.71 19.39
CA GLU A 188 -7.80 -2.28 19.51
C GLU A 188 -8.06 -1.55 18.18
N ILE A 189 -7.68 -2.18 17.06
CA ILE A 189 -7.92 -1.71 15.70
C ILE A 189 -9.42 -1.67 15.37
N ASN A 190 -10.16 -2.72 15.74
CA ASN A 190 -11.61 -2.72 15.53
C ASN A 190 -12.33 -1.63 16.32
N ARG A 191 -11.81 -1.26 17.51
CA ARG A 191 -12.40 -0.20 18.35
C ARG A 191 -12.14 1.21 17.83
N THR A 192 -11.12 1.42 17.01
CA THR A 192 -10.80 2.73 16.42
C THR A 192 -11.75 3.07 15.28
N GLY A 193 -12.28 2.06 14.59
CA GLY A 193 -13.22 2.24 13.50
C GLY A 193 -12.54 2.59 12.17
N PHE A 194 -13.31 3.17 11.26
CA PHE A 194 -12.82 3.56 9.95
C PHE A 194 -11.94 4.81 10.04
N PRO A 195 -10.81 4.90 9.32
CA PRO A 195 -10.32 3.97 8.30
C PRO A 195 -9.39 2.89 8.83
N TRP A 196 -9.01 2.94 10.11
CA TRP A 196 -8.02 2.04 10.71
C TRP A 196 -8.41 0.57 10.65
N ASN A 197 -9.69 0.23 10.72
CA ASN A 197 -10.14 -1.15 10.55
C ASN A 197 -9.81 -1.76 9.16
N LYS A 198 -9.56 -0.94 8.13
CA LYS A 198 -9.08 -1.41 6.81
C LYS A 198 -7.75 -2.16 6.91
N ILE A 199 -6.93 -1.85 7.92
CA ILE A 199 -5.63 -2.49 8.12
C ILE A 199 -5.75 -4.02 8.23
N LEU A 200 -6.83 -4.51 8.87
CA LEU A 200 -7.08 -5.94 9.04
C LEU A 200 -7.30 -6.64 7.70
N TYR A 201 -8.01 -5.95 6.80
CA TYR A 201 -8.24 -6.47 5.45
C TYR A 201 -6.95 -6.44 4.61
N LEU A 202 -6.17 -5.36 4.69
CA LEU A 202 -4.86 -5.27 4.03
C LEU A 202 -3.89 -6.37 4.51
N MET A 203 -3.91 -6.69 5.81
CA MET A 203 -3.15 -7.78 6.41
C MET A 203 -3.57 -9.16 5.91
N GLU A 204 -4.87 -9.41 5.78
CA GLU A 204 -5.39 -10.65 5.20
C GLU A 204 -4.93 -10.80 3.74
N MET A 205 -5.14 -9.75 2.93
CA MET A 205 -4.77 -9.75 1.52
C MET A 205 -3.29 -10.03 1.35
N ASN A 206 -2.43 -9.34 2.09
CA ASN A 206 -1.01 -9.58 2.02
C ASN A 206 -0.60 -10.99 2.46
N THR A 207 -1.17 -11.51 3.56
CA THR A 207 -0.88 -12.88 4.01
C THR A 207 -1.23 -13.88 2.91
N PHE A 208 -2.38 -13.69 2.24
CA PHE A 208 -2.76 -14.50 1.09
C PHE A 208 -1.77 -14.37 -0.06
N LEU A 209 -1.37 -13.14 -0.43
CA LEU A 209 -0.45 -12.89 -1.53
C LEU A 209 0.95 -13.47 -1.26
N LYS A 210 1.48 -13.34 -0.04
CA LYS A 210 2.76 -13.96 0.37
C LYS A 210 2.72 -15.48 0.21
N ASN A 211 1.65 -16.12 0.69
CA ASN A 211 1.49 -17.57 0.53
C ASN A 211 1.40 -17.96 -0.95
N LYS A 212 0.65 -17.19 -1.76
CA LYS A 212 0.55 -17.42 -3.20
C LYS A 212 1.89 -17.27 -3.92
N LEU A 213 2.68 -16.27 -3.58
CA LEU A 213 4.02 -16.07 -4.13
C LEU A 213 4.97 -17.22 -3.76
N ALA A 214 4.91 -17.67 -2.50
CA ALA A 214 5.69 -18.82 -2.04
C ALA A 214 5.32 -20.12 -2.77
N ASP A 215 4.02 -20.38 -2.98
CA ASP A 215 3.53 -21.55 -3.71
C ASP A 215 4.01 -21.56 -5.17
N LEU A 216 4.09 -20.38 -5.79
CA LEU A 216 4.52 -20.23 -7.19
C LEU A 216 6.06 -20.31 -7.36
N SER A 217 6.81 -20.32 -6.25
CA SER A 217 8.23 -20.71 -6.15
C SER A 217 9.13 -20.25 -7.29
N LYS A 218 9.23 -18.92 -7.48
CA LYS A 218 10.25 -18.30 -8.34
C LYS A 218 11.19 -17.39 -7.53
N PRO A 219 12.51 -17.40 -7.81
CA PRO A 219 13.50 -16.58 -7.09
C PRO A 219 13.22 -15.06 -7.13
N GLU A 220 12.52 -14.60 -8.16
CA GLU A 220 12.13 -13.19 -8.34
C GLU A 220 11.11 -12.69 -7.30
N TYR A 221 10.52 -13.59 -6.51
CA TYR A 221 9.54 -13.26 -5.46
C TYR A 221 10.12 -13.25 -4.05
N ASP A 222 11.36 -13.70 -3.85
CA ASP A 222 11.98 -13.82 -2.52
C ASP A 222 12.11 -12.46 -1.82
N PHE A 223 12.25 -11.36 -2.57
CA PHE A 223 12.23 -9.99 -2.03
C PHE A 223 10.94 -9.64 -1.27
N TRP A 224 9.79 -10.18 -1.68
CA TRP A 224 8.50 -10.00 -0.98
C TRP A 224 8.34 -10.92 0.23
N LEU A 225 9.09 -12.02 0.27
CA LEU A 225 9.02 -13.06 1.31
C LEU A 225 9.99 -12.79 2.47
N ASP A 226 11.15 -12.19 2.20
CA ASP A 226 12.26 -12.05 3.15
C ASP A 226 12.20 -10.82 4.07
N ASN A 227 11.17 -9.98 4.00
CA ASN A 227 10.97 -8.88 4.94
C ASN A 227 10.15 -9.36 6.16
N PRO A 228 10.77 -9.59 7.34
CA PRO A 228 10.19 -10.35 8.46
C PRO A 228 9.24 -9.55 9.35
N GLY A 229 8.80 -8.36 8.92
CA GLY A 229 7.73 -7.65 9.60
C GLY A 229 6.41 -8.34 9.30
N CYS A 230 5.76 -8.93 10.30
CA CYS A 230 4.30 -9.04 10.23
C CYS A 230 3.74 -7.66 9.82
N ILE A 231 2.71 -7.65 8.96
CA ILE A 231 1.85 -6.49 8.61
C ILE A 231 2.60 -5.44 7.79
N PHE A 232 2.65 -5.43 6.45
CA PHE A 232 1.68 -5.65 5.38
C PHE A 232 2.34 -6.33 4.16
#